data_AF-A0A7R7ELE7-F1
#
_entry.id   AF-A0A7R7ELE7-F1
#
_cell.length_a   1.000
_cell.length_b   1.000
_cell.length_c   1.000
_cell.angle_alpha   90.00
_cell.angle_beta   90.00
_cell.angle_gamma   90.00
#
_symmetry.space_group_name_H-M   'P 1'
#
loop_
_entity.id
_entity.type
_entity.pdbx_description
1 polymer ?
#
loop_
_entity_poly.entity_id
_entity_poly.type
_entity_poly.pdbx_seq_one_letter_code
_entity_poly.pdbx_strand_id
1 'polypeptide(L)'
;MMKVIYHIGKTIGFDTIAKKGIIKVDTQPIMIESKEGNLVLNDLKCVDLIKVNGLGTMIKVQNSSDIIYIAVPRIFIEIGTGFIIVNFFATKKLYIRINKEWRNQL
;
A
#
# COMPACT_ATOMS: atom_id res chain seq x y z
N MET A 1 -4.44 4.68 11.94
CA MET A 1 -5.12 3.87 10.91
C MET A 1 -5.38 4.71 9.68
N MET A 2 -5.28 4.15 8.46
CA MET A 2 -5.55 4.86 7.21
C MET A 2 -6.26 3.95 6.20
N LYS A 3 -7.22 4.46 5.44
CA LYS A 3 -7.79 3.72 4.30
C LYS A 3 -6.74 3.63 3.20
N VAL A 4 -6.54 2.44 2.65
CA VAL A 4 -5.59 2.17 1.58
C VAL A 4 -6.22 1.35 0.49
N ILE A 5 -5.65 1.47 -0.70
CA ILE A 5 -5.73 0.45 -1.73
C ILE A 5 -4.40 -0.31 -1.74
N TYR A 6 -4.44 -1.59 -2.07
CA TYR A 6 -3.23 -2.39 -2.17
C TYR A 6 -3.35 -3.47 -3.25
N HIS A 7 -2.20 -3.89 -3.77
CA HIS A 7 -2.09 -4.98 -4.74
C HIS A 7 -0.89 -5.85 -4.39
N ILE A 8 -1.04 -7.17 -4.47
CA ILE A 8 0.03 -8.15 -4.29
C ILE A 8 0.35 -8.71 -5.68
N GLY A 9 1.57 -8.45 -6.16
CA GLY A 9 1.96 -8.84 -7.51
C GLY A 9 3.31 -8.25 -7.91
N LYS A 10 3.90 -8.78 -8.98
CA LYS A 10 5.24 -8.35 -9.43
C LYS A 10 5.25 -6.98 -10.11
N THR A 11 4.11 -6.55 -10.65
CA THR A 11 3.98 -5.35 -11.48
C THR A 11 2.64 -4.64 -11.22
N ILE A 12 2.58 -3.36 -11.58
CA ILE A 12 1.34 -2.57 -11.64
C ILE A 12 1.14 -2.12 -13.09
N GLY A 13 -0.09 -2.22 -13.57
CA GLY A 13 -0.50 -1.96 -14.95
C GLY A 13 -2.00 -1.74 -15.08
N PHE A 14 -2.47 -1.69 -16.33
CA PHE A 14 -3.89 -1.45 -16.65
C PHE A 14 -4.83 -2.56 -16.16
N ASP A 15 -4.34 -3.79 -16.09
CA ASP A 15 -5.02 -5.00 -15.63
C ASP A 15 -4.96 -5.20 -14.10
N THR A 16 -4.31 -4.28 -13.38
CA THR A 16 -4.16 -4.39 -11.93
C THR A 16 -5.48 -4.17 -11.22
N ILE A 17 -5.93 -5.20 -10.50
CA ILE A 17 -7.05 -5.12 -9.58
C ILE A 17 -6.53 -4.77 -8.18
N ALA A 18 -6.87 -3.57 -7.71
CA ALA A 18 -6.52 -3.11 -6.38
C ALA A 18 -7.58 -3.56 -5.35
N LYS A 19 -7.12 -4.13 -4.24
CA LYS A 19 -7.92 -4.44 -3.06
C LYS A 19 -8.05 -3.22 -2.16
N LYS A 20 -9.09 -3.18 -1.33
CA LYS A 20 -9.31 -2.09 -0.37
C LYS A 20 -9.01 -2.58 1.04
N GLY A 21 -8.41 -1.74 1.87
CA GLY A 21 -8.16 -2.10 3.26
C GLY A 21 -7.95 -0.91 4.19
N ILE A 22 -7.74 -1.22 5.46
CA ILE A 22 -7.35 -0.27 6.50
C ILE A 22 -5.98 -0.69 7.00
N ILE A 23 -4.99 0.18 6.87
CA ILE A 23 -3.65 -0.06 7.40
C ILE A 23 -3.50 0.47 8.83
N LYS A 24 -2.99 -0.38 9.71
CA LYS A 24 -2.60 -0.08 11.09
C LYS A 24 -1.07 -0.11 11.16
N VAL A 25 -0.46 1.06 11.25
CA VAL A 25 1.02 1.21 11.25
C VAL A 25 1.58 1.47 12.64
N ASP A 26 0.80 2.04 13.56
CA ASP A 26 1.30 2.36 14.91
C ASP A 26 1.17 1.17 15.89
N THR A 27 0.85 -0.01 15.36
CA THR A 27 0.77 -1.27 16.10
C THR A 27 1.72 -2.24 15.43
N GLN A 28 2.56 -2.93 16.20
CA GLN A 28 3.33 -4.05 15.68
C GLN A 28 2.53 -5.35 15.86
N PRO A 29 2.43 -6.20 14.83
CA PRO A 29 2.95 -6.01 13.46
C PRO A 29 2.12 -5.00 12.65
N ILE A 30 2.74 -4.36 11.65
CA ILE A 30 2.00 -3.53 10.67
C ILE A 30 1.04 -4.45 9.92
N MET A 31 -0.23 -4.07 9.83
CA MET A 31 -1.28 -4.91 9.24
C MET A 31 -2.21 -4.11 8.34
N ILE A 32 -2.63 -4.72 7.23
CA ILE A 32 -3.74 -4.26 6.39
C ILE A 32 -4.92 -5.20 6.62
N GLU A 33 -6.01 -4.65 7.15
CA GLU A 33 -7.28 -5.37 7.31
C GLU A 33 -8.14 -5.13 6.07
N SER A 34 -8.64 -6.21 5.47
CA SER A 34 -9.47 -6.15 4.26
C SER A 34 -10.56 -7.23 4.26
N LYS A 35 -11.54 -7.10 3.36
CA LYS A 35 -12.59 -8.12 3.22
C LYS A 35 -12.04 -9.45 2.72
N GLU A 36 -10.92 -9.41 2.00
CA GLU A 36 -10.22 -10.58 1.46
C GLU A 36 -9.29 -11.25 2.47
N GLY A 37 -9.18 -10.71 3.69
CA GLY A 37 -8.31 -11.22 4.77
C GLY A 37 -7.35 -10.16 5.30
N ASN A 38 -6.59 -10.52 6.34
CA ASN A 38 -5.58 -9.66 6.93
C ASN A 38 -4.22 -9.94 6.31
N LEU A 39 -3.54 -8.88 5.86
CA LEU A 39 -2.16 -8.95 5.37
C LEU A 39 -1.22 -8.38 6.41
N VAL A 40 -0.33 -9.21 6.93
CA VAL A 40 0.66 -8.85 7.95
C VAL A 40 2.00 -8.54 7.29
N LEU A 41 2.60 -7.41 7.61
CA LEU A 41 3.91 -6.98 7.12
C LEU A 41 4.97 -7.19 8.21
N ASN A 42 5.38 -8.44 8.41
CA ASN A 42 6.28 -8.87 9.49
C ASN A 42 7.68 -9.30 9.03
N ASP A 43 7.93 -9.38 7.72
CA ASP A 43 9.24 -9.71 7.13
C ASP A 43 9.56 -8.71 6.01
N LEU A 44 9.63 -7.44 6.40
CA LEU A 44 9.91 -6.32 5.52
C LEU A 44 11.38 -6.31 5.10
N LYS A 45 11.63 -6.51 3.81
CA LYS A 45 12.98 -6.49 3.21
C LYS A 45 13.31 -5.16 2.54
N CYS A 46 12.29 -4.47 2.05
CA CYS A 46 12.45 -3.21 1.33
C CYS A 46 11.15 -2.40 1.39
N VAL A 47 11.27 -1.07 1.50
CA VAL A 47 10.15 -0.12 1.50
C VAL A 47 10.55 1.09 0.66
N ASP A 48 9.95 1.25 -0.51
CA ASP A 48 10.23 2.33 -1.45
C ASP A 48 9.00 3.21 -1.71
N LEU A 49 9.21 4.51 -1.86
CA LEU A 49 8.19 5.42 -2.39
C LEU A 49 8.43 5.61 -3.90
N ILE A 50 7.55 5.04 -4.72
CA ILE A 50 7.69 5.06 -6.18
C ILE A 50 6.65 5.98 -6.82
N LYS A 51 7.00 6.53 -7.98
CA LYS A 51 6.06 7.21 -8.87
C LYS A 51 5.85 6.34 -10.09
N VAL A 52 4.61 5.93 -10.33
CA VAL A 52 4.22 5.16 -11.51
C VAL A 52 3.60 6.14 -12.50
N ASN A 53 4.21 6.26 -13.68
CA ASN A 53 3.81 7.23 -14.70
C ASN A 53 2.30 7.09 -15.00
N GLY A 54 1.56 8.19 -14.86
CA GLY A 54 0.12 8.25 -15.07
C GLY A 54 -0.77 7.71 -13.93
N LEU A 55 -0.25 6.86 -13.02
CA LEU A 55 -1.04 6.25 -11.93
C LEU A 55 -0.86 6.93 -10.57
N GLY A 56 0.21 7.72 -10.42
CA GLY A 56 0.49 8.48 -9.21
C GLY A 56 1.60 7.87 -8.35
N THR A 57 1.54 8.13 -7.04
CA THR A 57 2.60 7.72 -6.10
C THR A 57 2.15 6.53 -5.28
N MET A 58 2.99 5.50 -5.17
CA MET A 58 2.69 4.29 -4.42
C MET A 58 3.87 3.95 -3.50
N ILE A 59 3.59 3.18 -2.46
CA ILE A 59 4.60 2.54 -1.62
C ILE A 59 4.78 1.13 -2.17
N LYS A 60 6.00 0.78 -2.59
CA LYS A 60 6.36 -0.59 -2.95
C LYS A 60 7.04 -1.23 -1.75
N VAL A 61 6.56 -2.38 -1.35
CA VAL A 61 7.07 -3.13 -0.20
C VAL A 61 7.45 -4.54 -0.65
N GLN A 62 8.62 -5.01 -0.25
CA GLN A 62 8.95 -6.43 -0.29
C GLN A 62 8.70 -7.02 1.10
N ASN A 63 7.74 -7.93 1.21
CA ASN A 63 7.43 -8.67 2.44
C ASN A 63 7.60 -10.17 2.18
N SER A 64 8.59 -10.81 2.78
CA SER A 64 9.00 -12.18 2.42
C SER A 64 9.27 -12.33 0.92
N SER A 65 8.45 -13.11 0.20
CA SER A 65 8.51 -13.29 -1.25
C SER A 65 7.57 -12.35 -2.02
N ASP A 66 6.67 -11.66 -1.32
CA ASP A 66 5.62 -10.86 -1.94
C ASP A 66 6.07 -9.43 -2.21
N ILE A 67 5.73 -8.93 -3.39
CA ILE A 67 5.78 -7.51 -3.72
C ILE A 67 4.38 -6.94 -3.53
N ILE A 68 4.29 -5.90 -2.70
CA ILE A 68 3.03 -5.27 -2.32
C ILE A 68 3.11 -3.80 -2.68
N TYR A 69 2.13 -3.33 -3.44
CA TYR A 69 1.94 -1.92 -3.76
C TYR A 69 0.82 -1.36 -2.91
N ILE A 70 1.06 -0.25 -2.21
CA ILE A 70 0.11 0.36 -1.27
C ILE A 70 -0.02 1.84 -1.61
N ALA A 71 -1.25 2.35 -1.65
CA ALA A 71 -1.51 3.77 -1.83
C ALA A 71 -2.71 4.24 -1.00
N VAL A 72 -2.70 5.51 -0.61
CA VAL A 72 -3.85 6.12 0.06
C VAL A 72 -4.72 6.78 -1.02
N PRO A 73 -5.96 6.32 -1.27
CA PRO A 73 -6.82 6.93 -2.27
C PRO A 73 -7.29 8.32 -1.80
N ARG A 74 -7.43 9.26 -2.74
CA ARG A 74 -8.14 10.53 -2.57
C ARG A 74 -9.59 10.39 -3.00
N ILE A 75 -9.81 9.77 -4.15
CA ILE A 75 -11.13 9.44 -4.70
C ILE A 75 -11.04 8.02 -5.23
N PHE A 76 -12.06 7.22 -4.91
CA PHE A 76 -12.27 5.90 -5.49
C PHE A 76 -13.65 5.90 -6.12
N ILE A 77 -13.70 5.79 -7.45
CA ILE A 77 -14.96 5.70 -8.20
C ILE A 77 -15.16 4.24 -8.56
N GLU A 78 -16.19 3.62 -7.98
CA GLU A 78 -16.53 2.21 -8.17
C GLU A 78 -17.52 2.02 -9.31
N ILE A 79 -17.16 2.47 -10.51
CA ILE A 79 -17.94 2.28 -11.74
C ILE A 79 -17.09 1.45 -12.71
N GLY A 80 -17.59 0.28 -13.13
CA GLY A 80 -16.84 -0.64 -13.99
C GLY A 80 -15.63 -1.27 -13.30
N THR A 81 -14.45 -1.23 -13.95
CA THR A 81 -13.17 -1.69 -13.37
C THR A 81 -12.61 -0.76 -12.28
N GLY A 82 -13.26 0.38 -12.07
CA GLY A 82 -12.92 1.36 -11.04
C GLY A 82 -11.82 2.33 -11.46
N PHE A 83 -11.92 3.58 -10.96
CA PHE A 83 -10.91 4.61 -11.16
C PHE A 83 -10.45 5.16 -9.81
N ILE A 84 -9.14 5.32 -9.65
CA ILE A 84 -8.54 5.70 -8.37
C ILE A 84 -7.63 6.90 -8.57
N ILE A 85 -7.95 7.99 -7.88
CA ILE A 85 -7.04 9.12 -7.74
C ILE A 85 -6.27 8.91 -6.45
N VAL A 86 -4.95 8.75 -6.54
CA VAL A 86 -4.10 8.58 -5.37
C VAL A 86 -3.83 9.92 -4.68
N ASN A 87 -3.87 9.93 -3.35
CA ASN A 87 -3.48 11.07 -2.52
C ASN A 87 -1.95 11.03 -2.28
N PHE A 88 -1.19 11.85 -3.02
CA PHE A 88 0.27 11.95 -2.86
C PHE A 88 0.70 12.22 -1.42
N PHE A 89 0.15 13.26 -0.78
CA PHE A 89 0.57 13.68 0.56
C PHE A 89 0.25 12.62 1.62
N ALA A 90 -0.94 12.02 1.54
CA ALA A 90 -1.31 10.96 2.48
C ALA A 90 -0.49 9.69 2.26
N THR A 91 -0.19 9.34 1.01
CA THR A 91 0.68 8.19 0.67
C THR A 91 2.11 8.43 1.16
N LYS A 92 2.67 9.63 0.97
CA LYS A 92 3.98 10.00 1.51
C LYS A 92 4.02 9.97 3.04
N LYS A 93 2.95 10.45 3.70
CA LYS A 93 2.82 10.36 5.17
C LYS A 93 2.78 8.91 5.65
N LEU A 94 2.08 8.03 4.93
CA LEU A 94 2.04 6.61 5.22
C LEU A 94 3.42 5.96 5.06
N TYR A 95 4.12 6.27 3.97
CA TYR A 95 5.49 5.80 3.73
C TYR A 95 6.45 6.15 4.88
N ILE A 96 6.43 7.41 5.34
CA ILE A 96 7.27 7.84 6.46
C ILE A 96 7.00 7.01 7.71
N ARG A 97 5.74 6.66 7.98
CA ARG A 97 5.36 5.85 9.14
C ARG A 97 5.80 4.39 8.99
N ILE A 98 5.57 3.77 7.84
CA ILE A 98 6.02 2.38 7.58
C ILE A 98 7.55 2.30 7.67
N ASN A 99 8.26 3.24 7.04
CA ASN A 99 9.71 3.27 7.04
C ASN A 99 10.30 3.51 8.44
N LYS A 100 9.62 4.30 9.30
CA LYS A 100 10.01 4.47 10.70
C LYS A 100 9.91 3.14 11.46
N GLU A 101 8.78 2.45 11.35
CA GLU A 101 8.58 1.17 12.05
C GLU A 101 9.51 0.07 11.53
N TRP A 102 9.72 -0.01 10.22
CA TRP A 102 10.67 -0.95 9.62
C TRP A 102 12.09 -0.75 10.13
N ARG A 103 12.56 0.51 10.21
CA ARG A 103 13.90 0.83 10.72
C ARG A 103 14.09 0.51 12.20
N ASN A 104 13.02 0.47 12.99
CA ASN A 104 13.09 0.06 14.40
C ASN A 104 13.20 -1.47 14.56
N GLN A 105 13.02 -2.25 13.48
CA GLN A 105 13.14 -3.71 13.47
C GLN A 105 14.52 -4.21 13.01
N LEU A 106 15.39 -3.30 12.53
CA LEU A 106 16.77 -3.55 12.14
C LEU A 106 17.72 -3.27 13.31
#